data_AF-K0T7S3-F1
#
_entry.id   AF-K0T7S3-F1
#
_cell.length_a   1.000
_cell.length_b   1.000
_cell.length_c   1.000
_cell.angle_alpha   90.00
_cell.angle_beta   90.00
_cell.angle_gamma   90.00
#
_symmetry.space_group_name_H-M   'P 1'
#
loop_
_entity.id
_entity.type
_entity.pdbx_description
1 polymer ?
#
loop_
_entity_poly.entity_id
_entity_poly.type
_entity_poly.pdbx_seq_one_letter_code
_entity_poly.pdbx_strand_id
1 'polypeptide(L)'
;MGRYSSTAVAALLSLPLARGFTASLDRKTNARHDLLLHSSAVEGSSVTSGSAPQATKRKLGLLTFDLDDTLYPIEPVLNEANTAFASAMSGFGYDGIEPDDIVQAGKEIRADVTTEVTGKTDSDPLRPATVNHKEIRLAAIRKEMEQFILQMKLKQTAEDWATEIESLTTPVRNSAEKWARSTVHSSVVQAVYQQWEMERHHSAERHLFPDAISALKEIKTDHPDVIVGAVTDGSANPMLMVFSLMPLFDFSISWEDDLDNIKEQFQELSTTESADDLSWIYRLAVEKGKEMSQISSEIKNKAGDDEDFEWCWIHVGDDLAFDVGGAKTMGAKTILVDLDQMYGQTARLRVDGTKPAWSTESDDQLTAHQRMAQNAIDKVDARINHLHQLPETINELLKGEQD
;
A
#
# COMPACT_ATOMS: atom_id res chain seq x y z
N MET A 1 36.34 60.48 -11.30
CA MET A 1 35.18 60.62 -10.40
C MET A 1 33.94 60.24 -11.19
N GLY A 2 33.24 59.19 -10.79
CA GLY A 2 32.04 58.69 -11.46
C GLY A 2 31.68 57.32 -10.93
N ARG A 3 30.90 57.28 -9.84
CA ARG A 3 30.33 56.05 -9.28
C ARG A 3 28.98 55.81 -9.96
N TYR A 4 28.84 54.69 -10.67
CA TYR A 4 27.52 54.18 -11.04
C TYR A 4 27.02 53.27 -9.92
N SER A 5 25.91 53.68 -9.31
CA SER A 5 25.12 52.89 -8.38
C SER A 5 24.06 52.14 -9.19
N SER A 6 24.10 50.82 -9.14
CA SER A 6 23.11 49.94 -9.78
C SER A 6 22.06 49.55 -8.74
N THR A 7 20.90 50.19 -8.79
CA THR A 7 19.71 49.81 -8.02
C THR A 7 18.94 48.77 -8.83
N ALA A 8 18.95 47.52 -8.40
CA ALA A 8 18.12 46.47 -8.98
C ALA A 8 16.69 46.61 -8.43
N VAL A 9 15.74 46.94 -9.31
CA VAL A 9 14.30 46.93 -9.03
C VAL A 9 13.80 45.52 -9.35
N ALA A 10 13.42 44.75 -8.33
CA ALA A 10 12.74 43.48 -8.50
C ALA A 10 11.29 43.75 -8.92
N ALA A 11 10.97 43.42 -10.18
CA ALA A 11 9.61 43.46 -10.70
C ALA A 11 8.85 42.20 -10.26
N LEU A 12 7.84 42.38 -9.42
CA LEU A 12 6.81 41.38 -9.14
C LEU A 12 5.97 41.16 -10.40
N LEU A 13 6.23 40.07 -11.11
CA LEU A 13 5.38 39.59 -12.20
C LEU A 13 4.19 38.83 -11.60
N SER A 14 3.00 39.42 -11.76
CA SER A 14 1.72 38.80 -11.45
C SER A 14 1.42 37.68 -12.45
N LEU A 15 1.25 36.45 -11.97
CA LEU A 15 0.82 35.32 -12.80
C LEU A 15 -0.70 35.39 -13.08
N PRO A 16 -1.17 35.00 -14.28
CA PRO A 16 -2.58 35.04 -14.63
C PRO A 16 -3.34 33.85 -14.04
N LEU A 17 -4.44 34.14 -13.33
CA LEU A 17 -5.46 33.19 -12.91
C LEU A 17 -6.10 32.50 -14.13
N ALA A 18 -5.76 31.24 -14.36
CA ALA A 18 -6.49 30.37 -15.26
C ALA A 18 -7.82 29.96 -14.60
N ARG A 19 -8.94 30.41 -15.17
CA ARG A 19 -10.30 29.96 -14.83
C ARG A 19 -10.53 28.58 -15.44
N GLY A 20 -10.48 27.53 -14.61
CA GLY A 20 -10.94 26.19 -14.97
C GLY A 20 -12.45 26.04 -14.77
N PHE A 21 -13.14 25.66 -15.83
CA PHE A 21 -14.54 25.24 -15.84
C PHE A 21 -14.74 24.00 -14.94
N THR A 22 -15.64 24.09 -13.95
CA THR A 22 -16.15 22.91 -13.25
C THR A 22 -17.48 22.51 -13.87
N ALA A 23 -17.47 21.43 -14.64
CA ALA A 23 -18.69 20.74 -15.06
C ALA A 23 -19.06 19.72 -13.97
N SER A 24 -20.12 20.03 -13.23
CA SER A 24 -20.75 19.10 -12.29
C SER A 24 -21.48 18.00 -13.06
N LEU A 25 -21.12 16.74 -12.79
CA LEU A 25 -21.82 15.56 -13.24
C LEU A 25 -22.21 14.74 -12.01
N ASP A 26 -23.30 15.18 -11.37
CA ASP A 26 -24.04 14.39 -10.40
C ASP A 26 -24.81 13.29 -11.15
N ARG A 27 -24.38 12.03 -10.98
CA ARG A 27 -25.21 10.85 -11.28
C ARG A 27 -25.09 9.85 -10.15
N LYS A 28 -25.94 10.04 -9.14
CA LYS A 28 -26.25 9.02 -8.14
C LYS A 28 -27.12 7.94 -8.77
N THR A 29 -26.57 6.75 -8.99
CA THR A 29 -27.35 5.52 -9.16
C THR A 29 -27.13 4.65 -7.94
N ASN A 30 -28.05 4.73 -6.99
CA ASN A 30 -28.16 3.80 -5.87
C ASN A 30 -28.76 2.49 -6.39
N ALA A 31 -27.94 1.46 -6.58
CA ALA A 31 -28.40 0.08 -6.69
C ALA A 31 -28.08 -0.63 -5.37
N ARG A 32 -29.10 -0.74 -4.51
CA ARG A 32 -29.06 -1.64 -3.34
C ARG A 32 -29.22 -3.07 -3.86
N HIS A 33 -28.17 -3.88 -3.73
CA HIS A 33 -28.27 -5.32 -3.87
C HIS A 33 -28.53 -5.94 -2.49
N ASP A 34 -29.81 -6.18 -2.17
CA ASP A 34 -30.20 -7.11 -1.10
C ASP A 34 -30.00 -8.53 -1.63
N LEU A 35 -28.99 -9.25 -1.10
CA LEU A 35 -28.76 -10.65 -1.44
C LEU A 35 -29.35 -11.56 -0.35
N LEU A 36 -30.51 -12.13 -0.68
CA LEU A 36 -31.22 -13.15 0.10
C LEU A 36 -30.46 -14.48 0.07
N LEU A 37 -29.81 -14.84 1.18
CA LEU A 37 -29.31 -16.19 1.44
C LEU A 37 -30.49 -17.16 1.62
N HIS A 38 -30.81 -17.94 0.58
CA HIS A 38 -31.71 -19.08 0.69
C HIS A 38 -30.92 -20.33 1.10
N SER A 39 -31.00 -20.67 2.39
CA SER A 39 -30.63 -21.99 2.90
C SER A 39 -31.73 -22.98 2.51
N SER A 40 -31.40 -23.94 1.65
CA SER A 40 -32.27 -25.07 1.31
C SER A 40 -31.63 -26.35 1.82
N ALA A 41 -32.05 -26.78 3.01
CA ALA A 41 -31.75 -28.11 3.52
C ALA A 41 -32.65 -29.13 2.79
N VAL A 42 -32.05 -30.03 2.03
CA VAL A 42 -32.72 -31.24 1.53
C VAL A 42 -31.91 -32.44 2.00
N GLU A 43 -32.44 -33.11 3.02
CA GLU A 43 -32.02 -34.44 3.43
C GLU A 43 -32.51 -35.46 2.39
N GLY A 44 -31.59 -36.23 1.82
CA GLY A 44 -31.89 -37.29 0.87
C GLY A 44 -30.74 -38.29 0.81
N SER A 45 -30.66 -39.16 1.82
CA SER A 45 -29.66 -40.21 1.91
C SER A 45 -29.98 -41.33 0.90
N SER A 46 -29.15 -41.48 -0.13
CA SER A 46 -29.13 -42.69 -0.97
C SER A 46 -27.69 -43.15 -1.15
N VAL A 47 -27.44 -44.38 -0.69
CA VAL A 47 -26.13 -45.04 -0.67
C VAL A 47 -25.88 -45.64 -2.05
N THR A 48 -24.97 -45.06 -2.82
CA THR A 48 -24.44 -45.68 -4.04
C THR A 48 -22.97 -46.04 -3.89
N SER A 49 -22.70 -47.29 -4.29
CA SER A 49 -21.45 -48.02 -4.34
C SER A 49 -20.29 -47.25 -4.98
N GLY A 50 -19.14 -47.25 -4.29
CA GLY A 50 -17.94 -46.50 -4.61
C GLY A 50 -17.26 -46.90 -5.92
N SER A 51 -17.19 -45.94 -6.84
CA SER A 51 -16.06 -45.73 -7.74
C SER A 51 -15.00 -44.91 -7.00
N ALA A 52 -13.71 -45.27 -7.12
CA ALA A 52 -12.63 -44.44 -6.60
C ALA A 52 -12.78 -43.00 -7.15
N PRO A 53 -12.60 -41.96 -6.32
CA PRO A 53 -12.74 -40.58 -6.77
C PRO A 53 -11.73 -40.31 -7.88
N GLN A 54 -12.22 -40.02 -9.10
CA GLN A 54 -11.38 -39.46 -10.14
C GLN A 54 -10.92 -38.08 -9.65
N ALA A 55 -9.60 -37.87 -9.57
CA ALA A 55 -9.05 -36.57 -9.22
C ALA A 55 -9.55 -35.52 -10.22
N THR A 56 -10.35 -34.58 -9.74
CA THR A 56 -10.77 -33.40 -10.51
C THR A 56 -9.52 -32.63 -10.88
N LYS A 57 -9.35 -32.33 -12.18
CA LYS A 57 -8.23 -31.50 -12.62
C LYS A 57 -8.43 -30.10 -12.05
N ARG A 58 -7.37 -29.52 -11.48
CA ARG A 58 -7.37 -28.13 -11.02
C ARG A 58 -6.93 -27.20 -12.14
N LYS A 59 -7.51 -26.01 -12.18
CA LYS A 59 -7.11 -24.93 -13.09
C LYS A 59 -6.75 -23.69 -12.28
N LEU A 60 -5.68 -22.99 -12.66
CA LEU A 60 -5.37 -21.69 -12.06
C LEU A 60 -6.45 -20.69 -12.44
N GLY A 61 -7.19 -20.24 -11.43
CA GLY A 61 -8.33 -19.36 -11.58
C GLY A 61 -8.04 -17.92 -11.19
N LEU A 62 -7.32 -17.76 -10.08
CA LEU A 62 -6.91 -16.47 -9.54
C LEU A 62 -5.45 -16.58 -9.08
N LEU A 63 -4.67 -15.58 -9.43
CA LEU A 63 -3.30 -15.39 -8.96
C LEU A 63 -3.20 -14.00 -8.36
N THR A 64 -2.93 -13.89 -7.07
CA THR A 64 -2.76 -12.58 -6.42
C THR A 64 -1.33 -12.40 -5.93
N PHE A 65 -0.84 -11.16 -5.99
CA PHE A 65 0.51 -10.79 -5.55
C PHE A 65 0.45 -9.75 -4.45
N ASP A 66 1.27 -9.89 -3.41
CA ASP A 66 1.86 -8.69 -2.81
C ASP A 66 2.93 -8.14 -3.76
N LEU A 67 3.22 -6.83 -3.68
CA LEU A 67 4.10 -6.17 -4.64
C LEU A 67 5.45 -5.79 -4.04
N ASP A 68 5.45 -5.17 -2.88
CA ASP A 68 6.65 -4.61 -2.27
C ASP A 68 7.53 -5.76 -1.81
N ASP A 69 8.83 -5.77 -2.12
CA ASP A 69 9.73 -6.89 -1.81
C ASP A 69 9.39 -8.25 -2.48
N THR A 70 8.23 -8.40 -3.12
CA THR A 70 7.87 -9.55 -3.97
C THR A 70 8.27 -9.38 -5.44
N LEU A 71 7.94 -8.24 -6.06
CA LEU A 71 8.24 -7.97 -7.49
C LEU A 71 9.36 -6.96 -7.71
N TYR A 72 9.69 -6.17 -6.68
CA TYR A 72 10.78 -5.19 -6.66
C TYR A 72 11.23 -4.96 -5.21
N PRO A 73 12.49 -4.55 -4.97
CA PRO A 73 12.96 -4.24 -3.63
C PRO A 73 12.38 -2.89 -3.18
N ILE A 74 11.76 -2.83 -2.00
CA ILE A 74 11.05 -1.63 -1.54
C ILE A 74 11.99 -0.50 -1.11
N GLU A 75 13.18 -0.82 -0.60
CA GLU A 75 14.12 0.17 -0.08
C GLU A 75 14.55 1.23 -1.13
N PRO A 76 15.09 0.86 -2.32
CA PRO A 76 15.44 1.87 -3.33
C PRO A 76 14.22 2.63 -3.85
N VAL A 77 13.05 1.98 -3.88
CA VAL A 77 11.79 2.61 -4.28
C VAL A 77 11.39 3.73 -3.32
N LEU A 78 11.45 3.49 -2.01
CA LEU A 78 11.17 4.51 -1.02
C LEU A 78 12.22 5.62 -1.01
N ASN A 79 13.50 5.30 -1.23
CA ASN A 79 14.56 6.32 -1.28
C ASN A 79 14.35 7.33 -2.42
N GLU A 80 13.98 6.85 -3.61
CA GLU A 80 13.67 7.72 -4.76
C GLU A 80 12.38 8.51 -4.53
N ALA A 81 11.33 7.89 -3.99
CA ALA A 81 10.09 8.59 -3.62
C ALA A 81 10.33 9.69 -2.58
N ASN A 82 11.13 9.42 -1.55
CA ASN A 82 11.51 10.39 -0.52
C ASN A 82 12.33 11.56 -1.11
N THR A 83 13.15 11.28 -2.12
CA THR A 83 13.87 12.32 -2.87
C THR A 83 12.89 13.22 -3.65
N ALA A 84 11.85 12.65 -4.27
CA ALA A 84 10.79 13.42 -4.91
C ALA A 84 9.96 14.23 -3.91
N PHE A 85 9.71 13.71 -2.71
CA PHE A 85 9.11 14.48 -1.61
C PHE A 85 9.92 15.75 -1.29
N ALA A 86 11.22 15.61 -1.00
CA ALA A 86 12.08 16.75 -0.65
C ALA A 86 12.15 17.76 -1.80
N SER A 87 12.24 17.26 -3.05
CA SER A 87 12.22 18.10 -4.25
C SER A 87 10.90 18.88 -4.40
N ALA A 88 9.75 18.22 -4.15
CA ALA A 88 8.45 18.86 -4.19
C ALA A 88 8.29 19.92 -3.09
N MET A 89 8.78 19.65 -1.88
CA MET A 89 8.79 20.60 -0.76
C MET A 89 9.55 21.87 -1.12
N SER A 90 10.77 21.75 -1.66
CA SER A 90 11.54 22.92 -2.14
C SER A 90 10.82 23.64 -3.29
N GLY A 91 10.16 22.92 -4.19
CA GLY A 91 9.32 23.50 -5.24
C GLY A 91 8.17 24.39 -4.73
N PHE A 92 7.69 24.15 -3.52
CA PHE A 92 6.70 24.99 -2.82
C PHE A 92 7.32 26.04 -1.89
N GLY A 93 8.65 26.15 -1.83
CA GLY A 93 9.39 27.12 -1.01
C GLY A 93 9.72 26.64 0.41
N TYR A 94 9.59 25.34 0.69
CA TYR A 94 10.01 24.72 1.95
C TYR A 94 11.44 24.17 1.79
N ASP A 95 12.42 25.08 1.80
CA ASP A 95 13.82 24.74 1.53
C ASP A 95 14.51 24.06 2.74
N GLY A 96 15.48 23.18 2.46
CA GLY A 96 16.29 22.52 3.48
C GLY A 96 15.59 21.34 4.18
N ILE A 97 14.50 20.85 3.60
CA ILE A 97 13.87 19.58 3.98
C ILE A 97 14.55 18.47 3.21
N GLU A 98 15.04 17.47 3.93
CA GLU A 98 15.80 16.35 3.40
C GLU A 98 14.89 15.12 3.16
N PRO A 99 15.30 14.18 2.29
CA PRO A 99 14.50 12.99 2.00
C PRO A 99 14.09 12.17 3.23
N ASP A 100 14.97 12.05 4.23
CA ASP A 100 14.71 11.23 5.42
C ASP A 100 13.74 11.86 6.42
N ASP A 101 13.47 13.17 6.31
CA ASP A 101 12.63 13.91 7.26
C ASP A 101 11.20 13.35 7.28
N ILE A 102 10.65 12.93 6.12
CA ILE A 102 9.31 12.31 6.06
C ILE A 102 9.24 10.99 6.83
N VAL A 103 10.32 10.20 6.84
CA VAL A 103 10.38 8.92 7.56
C VAL A 103 10.48 9.17 9.05
N GLN A 104 11.33 10.11 9.46
CA GLN A 104 11.50 10.47 10.87
C GLN A 104 10.21 11.07 11.46
N ALA A 105 9.58 12.00 10.74
CA ALA A 105 8.29 12.56 11.10
C ALA A 105 7.21 11.47 11.22
N GLY A 106 7.19 10.51 10.29
CA GLY A 106 6.27 9.37 10.32
C GLY A 106 6.47 8.47 11.55
N LYS A 107 7.72 8.19 11.94
CA LYS A 107 8.06 7.43 13.16
C LYS A 107 7.54 8.14 14.41
N GLU A 108 7.76 9.45 14.50
CA GLU A 108 7.28 10.26 15.63
C GLU A 108 5.75 10.28 15.71
N ILE A 109 5.07 10.48 14.58
CA ILE A 109 3.59 10.49 14.53
C ILE A 109 3.03 9.14 14.98
N ARG A 110 3.62 8.00 14.55
CA ARG A 110 3.18 6.69 15.01
C ARG A 110 3.37 6.53 16.52
N ALA A 111 4.52 6.91 17.06
CA ALA A 111 4.79 6.83 18.50
C ALA A 111 3.77 7.65 19.33
N ASP A 112 3.41 8.84 18.84
CA ASP A 112 2.42 9.70 19.48
C ASP A 112 1.02 9.07 19.47
N VAL A 113 0.62 8.45 18.36
CA VAL A 113 -0.69 7.79 18.23
C VAL A 113 -0.81 6.60 19.19
N THR A 114 0.25 5.81 19.36
CA THR A 114 0.26 4.62 20.24
C THR A 114 0.22 5.01 21.73
N THR A 115 0.90 6.09 22.13
CA THR A 115 1.08 6.44 23.56
C THR A 115 -0.21 6.99 24.21
N GLU A 116 -1.05 7.69 23.46
CA GLU A 116 -2.20 8.44 24.01
C GLU A 116 -3.52 7.67 24.13
N VAL A 117 -3.56 6.37 23.80
CA VAL A 117 -4.74 5.51 24.07
C VAL A 117 -5.08 5.46 25.58
N THR A 118 -4.22 6.01 26.45
CA THR A 118 -4.36 6.00 27.92
C THR A 118 -4.91 7.29 28.58
N GLY A 119 -5.39 8.31 27.85
CA GLY A 119 -6.36 9.24 28.47
C GLY A 119 -6.31 10.76 28.22
N LYS A 120 -6.05 11.25 27.01
CA LYS A 120 -6.40 12.64 26.65
C LYS A 120 -7.13 12.72 25.31
N THR A 121 -8.32 13.32 25.34
CA THR A 121 -9.23 13.53 24.20
C THR A 121 -9.11 14.95 23.65
N ASP A 122 -7.90 15.44 23.38
CA ASP A 122 -7.76 16.68 22.62
C ASP A 122 -7.67 16.36 21.13
N SER A 123 -8.49 17.05 20.35
CA SER A 123 -8.62 16.89 18.91
C SER A 123 -7.44 17.57 18.19
N ASP A 124 -6.25 16.97 18.25
CA ASP A 124 -5.13 17.45 17.43
C ASP A 124 -5.45 17.16 15.94
N PRO A 125 -5.63 18.19 15.09
CA PRO A 125 -5.91 17.99 13.66
C PRO A 125 -4.75 17.36 12.87
N LEU A 126 -3.58 17.21 13.48
CA LEU A 126 -2.43 16.48 12.92
C LEU A 126 -2.48 14.98 13.20
N ARG A 127 -3.30 14.55 14.15
CA ARG A 127 -3.41 13.14 14.50
C ARG A 127 -4.18 12.44 13.38
N PRO A 128 -3.56 11.48 12.68
CA PRO A 128 -4.29 10.70 11.70
C PRO A 128 -5.42 9.94 12.39
N ALA A 129 -6.56 9.82 11.71
CA ALA A 129 -7.74 9.15 12.28
C ALA A 129 -7.49 7.64 12.41
N THR A 130 -6.59 7.11 11.59
CA THR A 130 -6.10 5.73 11.61
C THR A 130 -4.57 5.71 11.56
N VAL A 131 -3.99 4.51 11.55
CA VAL A 131 -2.52 4.31 11.55
C VAL A 131 -2.05 3.77 10.19
N ASN A 132 -2.83 4.03 9.13
CA ASN A 132 -2.48 3.65 7.76
C ASN A 132 -1.30 4.49 7.22
N HIS A 133 -0.53 3.93 6.27
CA HIS A 133 0.71 4.57 5.83
C HIS A 133 0.46 5.90 5.10
N LYS A 134 -0.62 6.00 4.34
CA LYS A 134 -1.03 7.21 3.60
C LYS A 134 -1.32 8.38 4.52
N GLU A 135 -2.16 8.19 5.53
CA GLU A 135 -2.51 9.22 6.51
C GLU A 135 -1.28 9.66 7.30
N ILE A 136 -0.42 8.72 7.68
CA ILE A 136 0.84 9.03 8.36
C ILE A 136 1.78 9.81 7.46
N ARG A 137 1.89 9.47 6.18
CA ARG A 137 2.68 10.23 5.20
C ARG A 137 2.12 11.64 5.00
N LEU A 138 0.81 11.79 4.85
CA LEU A 138 0.16 13.11 4.76
C LEU A 138 0.40 13.95 6.02
N ALA A 139 0.28 13.34 7.21
CA ALA A 139 0.55 13.99 8.48
C ALA A 139 2.03 14.36 8.64
N ALA A 140 2.96 13.49 8.20
CA ALA A 140 4.40 13.75 8.19
C ALA A 140 4.75 14.95 7.30
N ILE A 141 4.26 14.96 6.05
CA ILE A 141 4.45 16.09 5.13
C ILE A 141 3.93 17.39 5.76
N ARG A 142 2.73 17.36 6.36
CA ARG A 142 2.15 18.53 7.02
C ARG A 142 3.01 18.99 8.20
N LYS A 143 3.46 18.06 9.05
CA LYS A 143 4.31 18.34 10.20
C LYS A 143 5.60 19.06 9.78
N GLU A 144 6.26 18.58 8.72
CA GLU A 144 7.45 19.23 8.17
C GLU A 144 7.18 20.66 7.66
N MET A 145 6.07 20.86 6.93
CA MET A 145 5.67 22.20 6.50
C MET A 145 5.39 23.15 7.70
N GLU A 146 4.71 22.66 8.74
CA GLU A 146 4.40 23.44 9.93
C GLU A 146 5.66 23.79 10.73
N GLN A 147 6.59 22.85 10.88
CA GLN A 147 7.87 23.09 11.54
C GLN A 147 8.70 24.13 10.80
N PHE A 148 8.79 24.03 9.47
CA PHE A 148 9.49 25.02 8.64
C PHE A 148 8.90 26.43 8.85
N ILE A 149 7.58 26.55 8.74
CA ILE A 149 6.87 27.84 8.89
C ILE A 149 7.05 28.40 10.31
N LEU A 150 7.01 27.54 11.34
CA LEU A 150 7.24 27.91 12.73
C LEU A 150 8.65 28.48 12.91
N GLN A 151 9.68 27.77 12.46
CA GLN A 151 11.07 28.23 12.59
C GLN A 151 11.30 29.56 11.88
N MET A 152 10.79 29.68 10.65
CA MET A 152 10.82 30.95 9.90
C MET A 152 10.14 32.08 10.69
N LYS A 153 8.96 31.83 11.28
CA LYS A 153 8.21 32.85 12.00
C LYS A 153 8.89 33.27 13.30
N LEU A 154 9.44 32.33 14.04
CA LEU A 154 10.18 32.58 15.27
C LEU A 154 11.43 33.42 14.96
N LYS A 155 12.20 33.02 13.93
CA LYS A 155 13.37 33.78 13.48
C LYS A 155 13.02 35.21 13.10
N GLN A 156 12.00 35.41 12.27
CA GLN A 156 11.54 36.74 11.87
C GLN A 156 11.15 37.58 13.10
N THR A 157 10.42 37.00 14.05
CA THR A 157 9.97 37.71 15.26
C THR A 157 11.15 38.08 16.16
N ALA A 158 12.15 37.20 16.28
CA ALA A 158 13.37 37.43 17.03
C ALA A 158 14.19 38.57 16.41
N GLU A 159 14.33 38.58 15.09
CA GLU A 159 14.99 39.65 14.32
C GLU A 159 14.27 41.00 14.49
N ASP A 160 12.94 41.03 14.35
CA ASP A 160 12.13 42.24 14.51
C ASP A 160 12.27 42.86 15.91
N TRP A 161 12.52 42.01 16.93
CA TRP A 161 12.64 42.43 18.32
C TRP A 161 14.09 42.58 18.78
N ALA A 162 15.06 42.37 17.89
CA ALA A 162 16.49 42.35 18.18
C ALA A 162 16.84 41.46 19.40
N THR A 163 16.26 40.26 19.44
CA THR A 163 16.46 39.25 20.49
C THR A 163 16.81 37.90 19.88
N GLU A 164 17.28 36.96 20.70
CA GLU A 164 17.50 35.56 20.27
C GLU A 164 16.19 34.77 20.28
N ILE A 165 16.05 33.74 19.43
CA ILE A 165 14.86 32.88 19.37
C ILE A 165 14.56 32.27 20.76
N GLU A 166 15.61 31.86 21.47
CA GLU A 166 15.55 31.25 22.80
C GLU A 166 14.94 32.22 23.83
N SER A 167 15.08 33.52 23.60
CA SER A 167 14.61 34.58 24.49
C SER A 167 13.15 34.99 24.22
N LEU A 168 12.51 34.44 23.18
CA LEU A 168 11.08 34.67 22.92
C LEU A 168 10.21 34.04 24.01
N THR A 169 9.23 34.81 24.50
CA THR A 169 8.32 34.38 25.57
C THR A 169 7.35 33.30 25.09
N THR A 170 6.84 32.49 26.02
CA THR A 170 5.86 31.42 25.72
C THR A 170 4.64 31.91 24.93
N PRO A 171 3.99 33.06 25.25
CA PRO A 171 2.87 33.54 24.46
C PRO A 171 3.21 33.82 22.99
N VAL A 172 4.43 34.29 22.72
CA VAL A 172 4.90 34.55 21.34
C VAL A 172 5.10 33.24 20.60
N ARG A 173 5.75 32.26 21.23
CA ARG A 173 5.96 30.92 20.64
C ARG A 173 4.63 30.23 20.33
N ASN A 174 3.70 30.21 21.28
CA ASN A 174 2.37 29.64 21.08
C ASN A 174 1.59 30.34 19.95
N SER A 175 1.74 31.66 19.82
CA SER A 175 1.14 32.41 18.71
C SER A 175 1.75 32.03 17.36
N ALA A 176 3.07 31.81 17.30
CA ALA A 176 3.76 31.37 16.09
C ALA A 176 3.36 29.94 15.69
N GLU A 177 3.24 29.02 16.65
CA GLU A 177 2.75 27.65 16.43
C GLU A 177 1.34 27.63 15.87
N LYS A 178 0.42 28.40 16.48
CA LYS A 178 -0.95 28.52 15.98
C LYS A 178 -0.99 29.09 14.57
N TRP A 179 -0.14 30.08 14.28
CA TRP A 179 -0.03 30.66 12.96
C TRP A 179 0.48 29.63 11.93
N ALA A 180 1.52 28.87 12.26
CA ALA A 180 2.07 27.83 11.40
C ALA A 180 1.01 26.78 11.03
N ARG A 181 0.30 26.25 12.03
CA ARG A 181 -0.81 25.28 11.86
C ARG A 181 -1.92 25.79 10.93
N SER A 182 -2.24 27.09 11.00
CA SER A 182 -3.28 27.70 10.16
C SER A 182 -2.82 28.06 8.75
N THR A 183 -1.51 28.11 8.51
CA THR A 183 -0.93 28.58 7.24
C THR A 183 -0.77 27.44 6.24
N VAL A 184 -0.48 26.22 6.71
CA VAL A 184 -0.35 25.04 5.83
C VAL A 184 -1.70 24.65 5.26
N HIS A 185 -1.81 24.69 3.93
CA HIS A 185 -3.04 24.35 3.23
C HIS A 185 -3.06 22.87 2.79
N SER A 186 -4.16 22.17 3.06
CA SER A 186 -4.27 20.72 2.77
C SER A 186 -4.04 20.36 1.31
N SER A 187 -4.38 21.25 0.36
CA SER A 187 -4.12 21.00 -1.06
C SER A 187 -2.63 20.96 -1.41
N VAL A 188 -1.77 21.68 -0.68
CA VAL A 188 -0.31 21.68 -0.89
C VAL A 188 0.27 20.39 -0.34
N VAL A 189 -0.16 19.98 0.86
CA VAL A 189 0.18 18.67 1.44
C VAL A 189 -0.19 17.54 0.48
N GLN A 190 -1.40 17.57 -0.06
CA GLN A 190 -1.87 16.57 -1.03
C GLN A 190 -1.04 16.59 -2.32
N ALA A 191 -0.68 17.77 -2.83
CA ALA A 191 0.13 17.88 -4.04
C ALA A 191 1.54 17.30 -3.84
N VAL A 192 2.18 17.54 -2.69
CA VAL A 192 3.47 16.94 -2.34
C VAL A 192 3.35 15.42 -2.21
N TYR A 193 2.32 14.92 -1.51
CA TYR A 193 2.07 13.48 -1.40
C TYR A 193 1.87 12.83 -2.77
N GLN A 194 1.13 13.47 -3.69
CA GLN A 194 0.94 12.95 -5.05
C GLN A 194 2.27 12.85 -5.82
N GLN A 195 3.20 13.80 -5.64
CA GLN A 195 4.53 13.69 -6.26
C GLN A 195 5.32 12.50 -5.70
N TRP A 196 5.29 12.31 -4.37
CA TRP A 196 5.91 11.17 -3.71
C TRP A 196 5.31 9.83 -4.18
N GLU A 197 3.98 9.75 -4.24
CA GLU A 197 3.23 8.55 -4.63
C GLU A 197 3.52 8.19 -6.09
N MET A 198 3.42 9.16 -7.01
CA MET A 198 3.75 8.94 -8.42
C MET A 198 5.20 8.45 -8.60
N GLU A 199 6.14 9.06 -7.90
CA GLU A 199 7.55 8.65 -8.00
C GLU A 199 7.76 7.24 -7.45
N ARG A 200 7.06 6.87 -6.38
CA ARG A 200 7.08 5.50 -5.85
C ARG A 200 6.68 4.48 -6.93
N HIS A 201 5.59 4.71 -7.69
CA HIS A 201 5.18 3.81 -8.77
C HIS A 201 6.19 3.78 -9.91
N HIS A 202 6.72 4.92 -10.32
CA HIS A 202 7.76 4.97 -11.36
C HIS A 202 9.05 4.26 -10.92
N SER A 203 9.43 4.40 -9.66
CA SER A 203 10.61 3.77 -9.10
C SER A 203 10.44 2.26 -8.99
N ALA A 204 9.28 1.79 -8.55
CA ALA A 204 8.95 0.36 -8.55
C ALA A 204 9.13 -0.26 -9.93
N GLU A 205 8.69 0.44 -10.99
CA GLU A 205 8.88 -0.01 -12.37
C GLU A 205 10.36 -0.07 -12.79
N ARG A 206 11.18 0.90 -12.38
CA ARG A 206 12.63 0.88 -12.65
C ARG A 206 13.37 -0.23 -11.91
N HIS A 207 12.87 -0.63 -10.76
CA HIS A 207 13.52 -1.58 -9.85
C HIS A 207 12.88 -2.97 -9.85
N LEU A 208 12.02 -3.28 -10.83
CA LEU A 208 11.51 -4.64 -11.00
C LEU A 208 12.65 -5.66 -11.00
N PHE A 209 12.44 -6.77 -10.28
CA PHE A 209 13.38 -7.87 -10.30
C PHE A 209 13.53 -8.41 -11.74
N PRO A 210 14.76 -8.79 -12.17
CA PRO A 210 15.04 -9.11 -13.57
C PRO A 210 14.08 -10.11 -14.23
N ASP A 211 13.61 -11.10 -13.46
CA ASP A 211 12.78 -12.20 -13.97
C ASP A 211 11.27 -11.95 -13.82
N ALA A 212 10.85 -10.85 -13.16
CA ALA A 212 9.45 -10.62 -12.79
C ALA A 212 8.52 -10.59 -14.01
N ILE A 213 8.88 -9.80 -15.03
CA ILE A 213 8.08 -9.64 -16.25
C ILE A 213 8.04 -10.93 -17.08
N SER A 214 9.17 -11.65 -17.20
CA SER A 214 9.21 -12.91 -17.94
C SER A 214 8.37 -13.98 -17.26
N ALA A 215 8.47 -14.13 -15.94
CA ALA A 215 7.69 -15.11 -15.18
C ALA A 215 6.18 -14.85 -15.31
N LEU A 216 5.74 -13.59 -15.14
CA LEU A 216 4.33 -13.22 -15.31
C LEU A 216 3.81 -13.48 -16.74
N LYS A 217 4.61 -13.20 -17.76
CA LYS A 217 4.24 -13.48 -19.16
C LYS A 217 4.12 -14.97 -19.44
N GLU A 218 5.03 -15.78 -18.89
CA GLU A 218 5.00 -17.23 -18.99
C GLU A 218 3.74 -17.78 -18.31
N ILE A 219 3.43 -17.31 -17.09
CA ILE A 219 2.19 -17.69 -16.38
C ILE A 219 0.94 -17.36 -17.21
N LYS A 220 0.84 -16.17 -17.80
CA LYS A 220 -0.31 -15.81 -18.67
C LYS A 220 -0.34 -16.61 -19.97
N THR A 221 0.79 -17.16 -20.41
CA THR A 221 0.87 -18.03 -21.59
C THR A 221 0.37 -19.44 -21.24
N ASP A 222 0.82 -19.98 -20.12
CA ASP A 222 0.45 -21.30 -19.62
C ASP A 222 -1.01 -21.35 -19.12
N HIS A 223 -1.47 -20.25 -18.53
CA HIS A 223 -2.80 -20.09 -17.93
C HIS A 223 -3.54 -18.90 -18.54
N PRO A 224 -3.98 -18.95 -19.82
CA PRO A 224 -4.52 -17.79 -20.54
C PRO A 224 -5.87 -17.26 -20.02
N ASP A 225 -6.52 -17.99 -19.12
CA ASP A 225 -7.77 -17.60 -18.46
C ASP A 225 -7.56 -17.17 -16.99
N VAL A 226 -6.30 -17.10 -16.49
CA VAL A 226 -6.03 -16.66 -15.12
C VAL A 226 -6.37 -15.18 -14.96
N ILE A 227 -7.02 -14.84 -13.84
CA ILE A 227 -7.13 -13.46 -13.38
C ILE A 227 -5.95 -13.16 -12.48
N VAL A 228 -5.22 -12.08 -12.75
CA VAL A 228 -4.05 -11.65 -11.99
C VAL A 228 -4.39 -10.38 -11.21
N GLY A 229 -4.27 -10.41 -9.89
CA GLY A 229 -4.56 -9.28 -9.01
C GLY A 229 -3.37 -8.89 -8.13
N ALA A 230 -3.37 -7.67 -7.62
CA ALA A 230 -2.51 -7.27 -6.52
C ALA A 230 -3.33 -7.09 -5.24
N VAL A 231 -2.77 -7.50 -4.11
CA VAL A 231 -3.28 -7.29 -2.75
C VAL A 231 -2.14 -6.67 -1.96
N THR A 232 -2.31 -5.44 -1.48
CA THR A 232 -1.21 -4.66 -0.89
C THR A 232 -1.66 -4.00 0.39
N ASP A 233 -0.74 -3.78 1.33
CA ASP A 233 -1.00 -3.07 2.59
C ASP A 233 -0.70 -1.55 2.52
N GLY A 234 -0.10 -1.11 1.41
CA GLY A 234 0.29 0.28 1.16
C GLY A 234 -0.21 0.83 -0.18
N SER A 235 0.36 1.94 -0.62
CA SER A 235 -0.06 2.65 -1.84
C SER A 235 0.44 2.02 -3.14
N ALA A 236 0.95 0.78 -3.12
CA ALA A 236 1.39 0.08 -4.32
C ALA A 236 0.21 -0.23 -5.24
N ASN A 237 0.37 0.08 -6.53
CA ASN A 237 -0.67 -0.18 -7.51
C ASN A 237 -0.03 -0.50 -8.86
N PRO A 238 -0.13 -1.74 -9.35
CA PRO A 238 0.45 -2.14 -10.63
C PRO A 238 -0.28 -1.46 -11.80
N MET A 239 -1.52 -0.98 -11.60
CA MET A 239 -2.29 -0.27 -12.62
C MET A 239 -1.73 1.13 -12.91
N LEU A 240 -0.83 1.64 -12.07
CA LEU A 240 -0.11 2.90 -12.29
C LEU A 240 1.29 2.69 -12.89
N MET A 241 1.73 1.43 -13.05
CA MET A 241 3.02 1.05 -13.63
C MET A 241 2.84 0.74 -15.12
N VAL A 242 2.58 1.80 -15.89
CA VAL A 242 1.99 1.75 -17.25
C VAL A 242 2.87 1.02 -18.27
N PHE A 243 4.21 1.07 -18.13
CA PHE A 243 5.10 0.45 -19.12
C PHE A 243 5.58 -0.95 -18.72
N SER A 244 5.14 -1.46 -17.56
CA SER A 244 5.59 -2.74 -17.02
C SER A 244 4.47 -3.66 -16.52
N LEU A 245 3.96 -3.47 -15.30
CA LEU A 245 3.01 -4.38 -14.65
C LEU A 245 1.56 -4.16 -15.07
N MET A 246 1.15 -2.93 -15.42
CA MET A 246 -0.25 -2.63 -15.77
C MET A 246 -0.85 -3.58 -16.82
N PRO A 247 -0.17 -3.98 -17.91
CA PRO A 247 -0.73 -4.92 -18.89
C PRO A 247 -0.85 -6.38 -18.39
N LEU A 248 -0.21 -6.70 -17.27
CA LEU A 248 -0.13 -8.06 -16.73
C LEU A 248 -1.13 -8.29 -15.61
N PHE A 249 -1.59 -7.22 -14.94
CA PHE A 249 -2.56 -7.25 -13.85
C PHE A 249 -3.96 -6.82 -14.32
N ASP A 250 -4.98 -7.46 -13.76
CA ASP A 250 -6.40 -7.18 -14.04
C ASP A 250 -7.00 -6.26 -12.96
N PHE A 251 -6.54 -6.36 -11.71
CA PHE A 251 -6.97 -5.49 -10.62
C PHE A 251 -5.89 -5.26 -9.55
N SER A 252 -6.15 -4.28 -8.69
CA SER A 252 -5.40 -4.03 -7.47
C SER A 252 -6.39 -3.76 -6.34
N ILE A 253 -6.09 -4.28 -5.15
CA ILE A 253 -6.78 -3.96 -3.90
C ILE A 253 -5.70 -3.52 -2.92
N SER A 254 -5.90 -2.35 -2.33
CA SER A 254 -5.05 -1.85 -1.26
C SER A 254 -5.81 -1.81 0.06
N TRP A 255 -5.10 -2.10 1.14
CA TRP A 255 -5.57 -1.83 2.50
C TRP A 255 -5.85 -0.34 2.72
N GLU A 256 -5.19 0.53 1.96
CA GLU A 256 -5.34 1.98 2.05
C GLU A 256 -6.42 2.57 1.14
N ASP A 257 -7.09 1.72 0.34
CA ASP A 257 -8.18 2.19 -0.51
C ASP A 257 -9.33 2.71 0.36
N ASP A 258 -9.84 3.88 0.01
CA ASP A 258 -10.95 4.53 0.69
C ASP A 258 -12.25 3.78 0.35
N LEU A 259 -12.40 2.61 0.96
CA LEU A 259 -13.58 1.78 0.83
C LEU A 259 -14.62 2.38 1.77
N ASP A 260 -15.22 3.48 1.32
CA ASP A 260 -16.29 4.25 1.98
C ASP A 260 -17.46 3.36 2.48
N ASN A 261 -17.55 2.13 1.97
CA ASN A 261 -18.53 1.09 2.29
C ASN A 261 -18.02 -0.05 3.20
N ILE A 262 -16.73 -0.11 3.55
CA ILE A 262 -16.14 -1.09 4.49
C ILE A 262 -15.73 -0.35 5.79
N LYS A 263 -16.64 0.49 6.31
CA LYS A 263 -16.39 1.28 7.54
C LYS A 263 -16.35 0.44 8.82
N GLU A 264 -16.78 -0.82 8.77
CA GLU A 264 -16.91 -1.67 9.96
C GLU A 264 -15.70 -2.56 10.25
N GLN A 265 -14.67 -2.58 9.40
CA GLN A 265 -13.59 -3.58 9.49
C GLN A 265 -12.17 -3.04 9.37
N PHE A 266 -11.96 -1.72 9.44
CA PHE A 266 -10.61 -1.19 9.51
C PHE A 266 -10.01 -1.48 10.90
N GLN A 267 -9.47 -2.69 11.05
CA GLN A 267 -8.58 -3.06 12.15
C GLN A 267 -7.17 -2.69 11.71
N GLU A 268 -6.43 -2.03 12.59
CA GLU A 268 -5.03 -1.70 12.34
C GLU A 268 -4.24 -3.00 12.16
N LEU A 269 -3.44 -3.14 11.09
CA LEU A 269 -2.53 -4.29 10.88
C LEU A 269 -1.67 -4.58 12.11
N SER A 270 -1.32 -3.53 12.84
CA SER A 270 -0.54 -3.56 14.08
C SER A 270 -1.32 -3.92 15.35
N THR A 271 -2.65 -3.89 15.28
CA THR A 271 -3.54 -4.42 16.33
C THR A 271 -4.10 -5.80 15.96
N THR A 272 -3.81 -6.26 14.74
CA THR A 272 -4.09 -7.61 14.31
C THR A 272 -3.21 -8.57 15.10
N GLU A 273 -3.82 -9.29 16.03
CA GLU A 273 -3.15 -10.36 16.77
C GLU A 273 -3.38 -11.73 16.12
N SER A 274 -4.25 -11.79 15.11
CA SER A 274 -4.68 -13.04 14.47
C SER A 274 -4.76 -12.90 12.95
N ALA A 275 -4.41 -13.97 12.22
CA ALA A 275 -4.53 -13.98 10.76
C ALA A 275 -5.99 -13.79 10.27
N ASP A 276 -6.98 -14.05 11.13
CA ASP A 276 -8.40 -13.92 10.78
C ASP A 276 -8.80 -12.45 10.56
N ASP A 277 -8.12 -11.50 11.21
CA ASP A 277 -8.38 -10.07 11.02
C ASP A 277 -7.86 -9.57 9.66
N LEU A 278 -6.99 -10.33 8.99
CA LEU A 278 -6.53 -10.06 7.62
C LEU A 278 -7.49 -10.59 6.56
N SER A 279 -8.45 -11.42 6.94
CA SER A 279 -9.27 -12.18 5.98
C SER A 279 -10.12 -11.30 5.05
N TRP A 280 -10.43 -10.06 5.45
CA TRP A 280 -11.30 -9.17 4.69
C TRP A 280 -10.71 -8.74 3.35
N ILE A 281 -9.42 -8.37 3.29
CA ILE A 281 -8.79 -7.87 2.06
C ILE A 281 -8.65 -9.01 1.05
N TYR A 282 -8.31 -10.20 1.55
CA TYR A 282 -8.23 -11.43 0.77
C TYR A 282 -9.60 -11.90 0.28
N ARG A 283 -10.64 -11.77 1.10
CA ARG A 283 -12.03 -12.03 0.67
C ARG A 283 -12.42 -11.11 -0.47
N LEU A 284 -12.11 -9.81 -0.36
CA LEU A 284 -12.38 -8.84 -1.42
C LEU A 284 -11.62 -9.19 -2.71
N ALA A 285 -10.38 -9.68 -2.61
CA ALA A 285 -9.61 -10.16 -3.76
C ALA A 285 -10.25 -11.36 -4.45
N VAL A 286 -10.74 -12.33 -3.68
CA VAL A 286 -11.47 -13.49 -4.21
C VAL A 286 -12.78 -13.06 -4.88
N GLU A 287 -13.54 -12.16 -4.24
CA GLU A 287 -14.79 -11.62 -4.81
C GLU A 287 -14.52 -10.90 -6.13
N LYS A 288 -13.49 -10.05 -6.19
CA LYS A 288 -13.08 -9.34 -7.40
C LYS A 288 -12.61 -10.30 -8.50
N GLY A 289 -11.82 -11.29 -8.15
CA GLY A 289 -11.38 -12.34 -9.08
C GLY A 289 -12.55 -13.13 -9.68
N LYS A 290 -13.54 -13.47 -8.86
CA LYS A 290 -14.77 -14.17 -9.30
C LYS A 290 -15.61 -13.28 -10.23
N GLU A 291 -15.81 -12.02 -9.88
CA GLU A 291 -16.52 -11.04 -10.72
C GLU A 291 -15.88 -10.95 -12.12
N MET A 292 -14.55 -10.81 -12.18
CA MET A 292 -13.82 -10.72 -13.45
C MET A 292 -13.86 -12.01 -14.26
N SER A 293 -13.79 -13.17 -13.60
CA SER A 293 -13.93 -14.47 -14.24
C SER A 293 -15.31 -14.66 -14.87
N GLN A 294 -16.38 -14.24 -14.18
CA GLN A 294 -17.75 -14.27 -14.71
C GLN A 294 -17.89 -13.37 -15.94
N ILE A 295 -17.43 -12.12 -15.87
CA ILE A 295 -17.45 -11.17 -16.99
C ILE A 295 -16.67 -11.74 -18.20
N SER A 296 -15.50 -12.32 -17.97
CA SER A 296 -14.68 -12.92 -19.03
C SER A 296 -15.37 -14.10 -19.70
N SER A 297 -16.11 -14.90 -18.93
CA SER A 297 -16.86 -16.06 -19.42
C SER A 297 -18.06 -15.63 -20.27
N GLU A 298 -18.78 -14.60 -19.83
CA GLU A 298 -19.89 -13.98 -20.59
C GLU A 298 -19.41 -13.41 -21.93
N ILE A 299 -18.28 -12.69 -21.94
CA ILE A 299 -17.71 -12.11 -23.18
C ILE A 299 -17.29 -13.20 -24.17
N LYS A 300 -16.73 -14.31 -23.68
CA LYS A 300 -16.22 -15.39 -24.54
C LYS A 300 -17.33 -16.24 -25.17
N ASN A 301 -18.61 -16.03 -24.83
CA ASN A 301 -19.76 -16.81 -25.34
C ASN A 301 -19.50 -18.33 -25.33
N LYS A 302 -18.75 -18.84 -24.35
CA LYS A 302 -18.45 -20.27 -24.24
C LYS A 302 -19.72 -21.00 -23.81
N ALA A 303 -20.51 -21.41 -24.80
CA ALA A 303 -21.75 -22.18 -24.63
C ALA A 303 -21.49 -23.71 -24.61
N GLY A 304 -20.29 -24.17 -24.27
CA GLY A 304 -19.94 -25.58 -24.42
C GLY A 304 -18.93 -26.07 -23.38
N ASP A 305 -19.37 -27.09 -22.64
CA ASP A 305 -18.60 -28.00 -21.79
C ASP A 305 -17.46 -27.35 -20.99
N ASP A 306 -17.83 -26.64 -19.93
CA ASP A 306 -16.94 -26.57 -18.77
C ASP A 306 -16.85 -27.98 -18.19
N GLU A 307 -15.80 -28.71 -18.54
CA GLU A 307 -15.32 -29.79 -17.68
C GLU A 307 -15.27 -29.25 -16.24
N ASP A 308 -15.70 -30.05 -15.25
CA ASP A 308 -15.70 -29.69 -13.83
C ASP A 308 -14.26 -29.46 -13.32
N PHE A 309 -13.65 -28.33 -13.67
CA PHE A 309 -12.36 -27.90 -13.16
C PHE A 309 -12.56 -27.27 -11.79
N GLU A 310 -11.76 -27.71 -10.83
CA GLU A 310 -11.66 -27.03 -9.54
C GLU A 310 -10.85 -25.73 -9.72
N TRP A 311 -11.48 -24.61 -9.40
CA TRP A 311 -10.89 -23.27 -9.47
C TRP A 311 -9.86 -23.09 -8.34
N CYS A 312 -8.58 -23.04 -8.68
CA CYS A 312 -7.49 -22.86 -7.72
C CYS A 312 -7.11 -21.37 -7.62
N TRP A 313 -6.99 -20.88 -6.38
CA TRP A 313 -6.43 -19.57 -6.09
C TRP A 313 -5.05 -19.72 -5.44
N ILE A 314 -4.07 -19.04 -6.03
CA ILE A 314 -2.70 -18.94 -5.50
C ILE A 314 -2.42 -17.48 -5.12
N HIS A 315 -1.84 -17.27 -3.95
CA HIS A 315 -1.27 -16.00 -3.53
C HIS A 315 0.25 -16.09 -3.41
N VAL A 316 0.94 -15.06 -3.88
CA VAL A 316 2.40 -14.95 -3.92
C VAL A 316 2.79 -13.69 -3.16
N GLY A 317 3.68 -13.82 -2.17
CA GLY A 317 4.12 -12.70 -1.36
C GLY A 317 5.42 -13.01 -0.62
N ASP A 318 6.06 -12.01 -0.05
CA ASP A 318 7.35 -12.06 0.66
C ASP A 318 7.18 -12.13 2.18
N ASP A 319 5.99 -11.84 2.70
CA ASP A 319 5.73 -11.78 4.13
C ASP A 319 5.01 -13.04 4.65
N LEU A 320 5.59 -13.67 5.67
CA LEU A 320 4.98 -14.84 6.30
C LEU A 320 3.67 -14.50 7.01
N ALA A 321 3.59 -13.37 7.72
CA ALA A 321 2.45 -13.04 8.53
C ALA A 321 1.27 -12.58 7.68
N PHE A 322 1.52 -11.60 6.82
CA PHE A 322 0.45 -10.91 6.10
C PHE A 322 0.08 -11.61 4.80
N ASP A 323 1.06 -12.06 4.02
CA ASP A 323 0.80 -12.69 2.72
C ASP A 323 0.41 -14.14 2.89
N VAL A 324 1.32 -14.94 3.44
CA VAL A 324 1.08 -16.38 3.65
C VAL A 324 -0.01 -16.58 4.69
N GLY A 325 0.18 -15.99 5.88
CA GLY A 325 -0.73 -16.16 7.02
C GLY A 325 -2.14 -15.70 6.70
N GLY A 326 -2.29 -14.51 6.14
CA GLY A 326 -3.57 -13.91 5.76
C GLY A 326 -4.27 -14.64 4.62
N ALA A 327 -3.61 -14.85 3.47
CA ALA A 327 -4.25 -15.49 2.32
C ALA A 327 -4.67 -16.94 2.61
N LYS A 328 -3.90 -17.67 3.40
CA LYS A 328 -4.22 -19.06 3.77
C LYS A 328 -5.55 -19.19 4.53
N THR A 329 -5.92 -18.19 5.35
CA THR A 329 -7.21 -18.20 6.07
C THR A 329 -8.41 -18.21 5.12
N MET A 330 -8.23 -17.71 3.90
CA MET A 330 -9.25 -17.65 2.87
C MET A 330 -9.16 -18.80 1.85
N GLY A 331 -8.31 -19.79 2.12
CA GLY A 331 -8.17 -21.00 1.30
C GLY A 331 -7.23 -20.88 0.11
N ALA A 332 -6.42 -19.81 0.03
CA ALA A 332 -5.39 -19.71 -0.99
C ALA A 332 -4.33 -20.82 -0.82
N LYS A 333 -3.78 -21.26 -1.95
CA LYS A 333 -2.42 -21.83 -1.97
C LYS A 333 -1.41 -20.70 -1.88
N THR A 334 -0.34 -20.87 -1.12
CA THR A 334 0.62 -19.79 -0.84
C THR A 334 1.99 -20.12 -1.40
N ILE A 335 2.61 -19.13 -2.04
CA ILE A 335 4.01 -19.18 -2.45
C ILE A 335 4.73 -18.07 -1.70
N LEU A 336 5.66 -18.44 -0.82
CA LEU A 336 6.55 -17.48 -0.18
C LEU A 336 7.72 -17.17 -1.11
N VAL A 337 7.91 -15.89 -1.40
CA VAL A 337 9.01 -15.33 -2.17
C VAL A 337 10.12 -14.93 -1.20
N ASP A 338 11.10 -15.82 -1.03
CA ASP A 338 12.24 -15.64 -0.13
C ASP A 338 13.52 -15.54 -0.96
N LEU A 339 13.69 -14.38 -1.60
CA LEU A 339 14.73 -14.19 -2.61
C LEU A 339 16.13 -14.16 -1.98
N ASP A 340 17.11 -14.61 -2.75
CA ASP A 340 18.51 -14.56 -2.35
C ASP A 340 18.94 -13.13 -1.95
N GLN A 341 19.93 -13.01 -1.05
CA GLN A 341 20.36 -11.72 -0.51
C GLN A 341 20.74 -10.67 -1.56
N MET A 342 21.19 -11.09 -2.74
CA MET A 342 21.54 -10.21 -3.85
C MET A 342 20.36 -9.38 -4.38
N TYR A 343 19.12 -9.81 -4.16
CA TYR A 343 17.93 -9.08 -4.60
C TYR A 343 17.59 -7.89 -3.69
N GLY A 344 18.21 -7.77 -2.50
CA GLY A 344 17.98 -6.64 -1.61
C GLY A 344 16.60 -6.64 -0.96
N GLN A 345 15.92 -7.79 -0.92
CA GLN A 345 14.65 -7.95 -0.22
C GLN A 345 14.81 -7.68 1.28
N THR A 346 13.94 -6.83 1.82
CA THR A 346 14.00 -6.39 3.23
C THR A 346 12.97 -7.07 4.13
N ALA A 347 11.94 -7.72 3.57
CA ALA A 347 10.90 -8.46 4.28
C ALA A 347 11.41 -9.42 5.36
N ARG A 348 12.41 -10.24 5.02
CA ARG A 348 13.06 -11.19 5.93
C ARG A 348 13.67 -10.55 7.19
N LEU A 349 14.05 -9.26 7.11
CA LEU A 349 14.62 -8.57 8.26
C LEU A 349 13.60 -8.50 9.40
N ARG A 350 12.30 -8.36 9.08
CA ARG A 350 11.22 -8.34 10.08
C ARG A 350 11.11 -9.68 10.82
N VAL A 351 11.24 -10.78 10.08
CA VAL A 351 11.28 -12.14 10.66
C VAL A 351 12.47 -12.28 11.61
N ASP A 352 13.63 -11.76 11.22
CA ASP A 352 14.85 -11.75 12.03
C ASP A 352 14.83 -10.74 13.20
N GLY A 353 13.75 -9.95 13.36
CA GLY A 353 13.60 -8.94 14.42
C GLY A 353 14.41 -7.67 14.18
N THR A 354 14.77 -7.42 12.93
CA THR A 354 15.50 -6.23 12.49
C THR A 354 14.59 -5.34 11.65
N LYS A 355 14.49 -4.06 12.01
CA LYS A 355 13.73 -3.09 11.22
C LYS A 355 14.60 -2.50 10.12
N PRO A 356 14.15 -2.49 8.86
CA PRO A 356 14.83 -1.71 7.84
C PRO A 356 14.73 -0.21 8.18
N ALA A 357 15.70 0.59 7.70
CA ALA A 357 15.81 2.00 8.07
C ALA A 357 14.54 2.81 7.72
N TRP A 358 13.88 2.43 6.63
CA TRP A 358 12.65 3.05 6.13
C TRP A 358 11.39 2.65 6.92
N SER A 359 11.45 1.58 7.74
CA SER A 359 10.27 1.13 8.48
C SER A 359 9.89 2.13 9.56
N THR A 360 8.60 2.47 9.59
CA THR A 360 8.00 3.28 10.64
C THR A 360 7.41 2.44 11.79
N GLU A 361 7.52 1.11 11.69
CA GLU A 361 6.94 0.17 12.64
C GLU A 361 7.53 0.31 14.06
N SER A 362 6.68 0.22 15.08
CA SER A 362 7.11 0.20 16.49
C SER A 362 7.67 -1.17 16.90
N ASP A 363 8.36 -1.24 18.02
CA ASP A 363 8.95 -2.51 18.49
C ASP A 363 7.87 -3.54 18.92
N ASP A 364 6.75 -3.06 19.44
CA ASP A 364 5.61 -3.90 19.80
C ASP A 364 4.94 -4.49 18.55
N GLN A 365 4.80 -3.68 17.50
CA GLN A 365 4.27 -4.10 16.20
C GLN A 365 5.18 -5.16 15.57
N LEU A 366 6.49 -4.92 15.55
CA LEU A 366 7.46 -5.89 15.05
C LEU A 366 7.39 -7.21 15.84
N THR A 367 7.24 -7.15 17.16
CA THR A 367 7.10 -8.34 18.01
C THR A 367 5.81 -9.12 17.70
N ALA A 368 4.71 -8.42 17.43
CA ALA A 368 3.45 -9.03 17.00
C ALA A 368 3.59 -9.68 15.62
N HIS A 369 4.22 -8.97 14.68
CA HIS A 369 4.54 -9.46 13.33
C HIS A 369 5.35 -10.76 13.39
N GLN A 370 6.43 -10.80 14.18
CA GLN A 370 7.24 -12.01 14.37
C GLN A 370 6.42 -13.19 14.89
N ARG A 371 5.48 -12.95 15.82
CA ARG A 371 4.60 -13.99 16.34
C ARG A 371 3.67 -14.51 15.25
N MET A 372 3.09 -13.63 14.43
CA MET A 372 2.24 -14.03 13.31
C MET A 372 3.03 -14.79 12.25
N ALA A 373 4.24 -14.34 11.93
CA ALA A 373 5.14 -15.00 10.98
C ALA A 373 5.46 -16.44 11.45
N GLN A 374 5.79 -16.61 12.74
CA GLN A 374 6.04 -17.92 13.34
C GLN A 374 4.83 -18.86 13.23
N ASN A 375 3.61 -18.31 13.36
CA ASN A 375 2.34 -19.05 13.24
C ASN A 375 1.93 -19.33 11.77
N ALA A 376 2.68 -18.83 10.79
CA ALA A 376 2.39 -18.99 9.37
C ALA A 376 3.44 -19.83 8.63
N ILE A 377 4.50 -20.29 9.31
CA ILE A 377 5.55 -21.10 8.69
C ILE A 377 5.00 -22.39 8.07
N ASP A 378 4.07 -23.06 8.75
CA ASP A 378 3.43 -24.29 8.29
C ASP A 378 2.31 -24.04 7.26
N LYS A 379 1.99 -22.78 6.97
CA LYS A 379 0.99 -22.36 6.00
C LYS A 379 1.56 -22.14 4.60
N VAL A 380 2.88 -22.20 4.43
CA VAL A 380 3.59 -22.07 3.15
C VAL A 380 3.39 -23.35 2.34
N ASP A 381 2.68 -23.29 1.21
CA ASP A 381 2.56 -24.46 0.31
C ASP A 381 3.79 -24.64 -0.58
N ALA A 382 4.44 -23.55 -0.97
CA ALA A 382 5.71 -23.58 -1.69
C ALA A 382 6.59 -22.36 -1.36
N ARG A 383 7.90 -22.50 -1.56
CA ARG A 383 8.88 -21.42 -1.40
C ARG A 383 9.74 -21.33 -2.65
N ILE A 384 9.98 -20.10 -3.11
CA ILE A 384 10.91 -19.82 -4.20
C ILE A 384 11.98 -18.84 -3.75
N ASN A 385 13.17 -18.96 -4.31
CA ASN A 385 14.28 -18.03 -4.10
C ASN A 385 14.66 -17.23 -5.36
N HIS A 386 14.01 -17.54 -6.49
CA HIS A 386 14.07 -16.76 -7.72
C HIS A 386 12.70 -16.71 -8.41
N LEU A 387 12.33 -15.56 -8.96
CA LEU A 387 11.03 -15.39 -9.62
C LEU A 387 10.83 -16.24 -10.88
N HIS A 388 11.90 -16.66 -11.58
CA HIS A 388 11.76 -17.57 -12.72
C HIS A 388 11.27 -18.97 -12.33
N GLN A 389 11.29 -19.34 -11.04
CA GLN A 389 10.75 -20.61 -10.55
C GLN A 389 9.21 -20.58 -10.48
N LEU A 390 8.61 -19.39 -10.46
CA LEU A 390 7.19 -19.20 -10.20
C LEU A 390 6.27 -19.97 -11.17
N PRO A 391 6.48 -19.98 -12.50
CA PRO A 391 5.64 -20.75 -13.42
C PRO A 391 5.66 -22.26 -13.11
N GLU A 392 6.83 -22.84 -12.86
CA GLU A 392 6.98 -24.26 -12.52
C GLU A 392 6.31 -24.59 -11.18
N THR A 393 6.56 -23.79 -10.15
CA THR A 393 5.96 -23.96 -8.82
C THR A 393 4.43 -23.89 -8.86
N ILE A 394 3.86 -22.95 -9.63
CA ILE A 394 2.40 -22.88 -9.85
C ILE A 394 1.90 -24.18 -10.46
N ASN A 395 2.56 -24.67 -11.52
CA ASN A 395 2.17 -25.89 -12.20
C ASN A 395 2.26 -27.13 -11.29
N GLU A 396 3.23 -27.17 -10.36
CA GLU A 396 3.33 -28.21 -9.33
C GLU A 396 2.17 -28.17 -8.34
N LEU A 397 1.83 -26.98 -7.80
CA LEU A 397 0.71 -26.82 -6.88
C LEU A 397 -0.64 -27.22 -7.51
N LEU A 398 -0.80 -27.03 -8.81
CA LEU A 398 -2.01 -27.45 -9.55
C LEU A 398 -2.10 -28.97 -9.77
N LYS A 399 -0.98 -29.69 -9.82
CA LYS A 399 -0.99 -31.17 -9.93
C LYS A 399 -1.51 -31.84 -8.66
N GLY A 400 -1.43 -31.14 -7.52
CA GLY A 400 -1.84 -31.64 -6.21
C GLY A 400 -0.86 -32.68 -5.64
N GLU A 401 -1.05 -33.03 -4.37
CA GLU A 401 -0.39 -34.18 -3.76
C GLU A 401 -0.99 -35.45 -4.39
N GLN A 402 -0.22 -36.11 -5.25
CA GLN A 402 -0.55 -37.48 -5.66
C GLN A 402 -0.22 -38.39 -4.48
N ASP A 403 -1.19 -38.53 -3.56
CA ASP A 403 -1.12 -39.50 -2.46
C ASP A 403 -1.08 -40.96 -2.95
#